data_AF-A0A9X9A718-F1
#
_entry.id   AF-A0A9X9A718-F1
#
_cell.length_a   1.000
_cell.length_b   1.000
_cell.length_c   1.000
_cell.angle_alpha   90.00
_cell.angle_beta   90.00
_cell.angle_gamma   90.00
#
_symmetry.space_group_name_H-M   'P 1'
#
loop_
_entity.id
_entity.type
_entity.pdbx_description
1 polymer ?
#
loop_
_entity_poly.entity_id
_entity_poly.type
_entity_poly.pdbx_seq_one_letter_code
_entity_poly.pdbx_strand_id
1 'polypeptide(L)' 'MGKLDRNPYLLSCQFDDYRIVFFRDGRVFIHGTNDISKAKQLYYRVFG' A
#
# COMPACT_ATOMS: atom_id res chain seq x y z
N MET A 1 -9.20 -10.42 -7.33
CA MET A 1 -8.65 -9.23 -8.02
C MET A 1 -8.95 -8.03 -7.15
N GLY A 2 -7.90 -7.39 -6.62
CA GLY A 2 -8.03 -6.30 -5.64
C GLY A 2 -8.59 -5.02 -6.24
N LYS A 3 -9.25 -4.22 -5.40
CA LYS A 3 -9.78 -2.91 -5.78
C LYS A 3 -8.62 -1.91 -5.93
N LEU A 4 -8.63 -1.18 -7.04
CA LEU A 4 -7.70 -0.09 -7.33
C LEU A 4 -8.50 1.21 -7.38
N ASP A 5 -8.25 2.10 -6.42
CA ASP A 5 -8.89 3.42 -6.35
C ASP A 5 -7.82 4.49 -6.55
N ARG A 6 -7.98 5.36 -7.54
CA ARG A 6 -7.03 6.45 -7.84
C ARG A 6 -7.75 7.78 -7.81
N ASN A 7 -7.12 8.77 -7.18
CA ASN A 7 -7.53 10.17 -7.30
C ASN A 7 -6.28 11.07 -7.52
N PRO A 8 -6.44 12.39 -7.72
CA PRO A 8 -5.31 13.29 -7.92
C PRO A 8 -4.33 13.40 -6.75
N TYR A 9 -4.67 12.89 -5.56
CA TYR A 9 -3.88 13.02 -4.34
C TYR A 9 -3.22 11.71 -3.91
N LEU A 10 -3.83 10.56 -4.21
CA LEU A 10 -3.37 9.24 -3.80
C LEU A 10 -3.76 8.12 -4.78
N LEU A 11 -3.07 6.99 -4.66
CA LEU A 11 -3.40 5.71 -5.27
C LEU A 11 -3.59 4.68 -4.14
N SER A 12 -4.74 4.03 -4.07
CA SER A 12 -5.06 3.01 -3.08
C SER A 12 -5.22 1.65 -3.77
N CYS A 13 -4.49 0.66 -3.28
CA CYS A 13 -4.48 -0.71 -3.79
C CYS A 13 -4.87 -1.70 -2.68
N GLN A 14 -5.80 -2.60 -2.96
CA GLN A 14 -6.09 -3.74 -2.08
C GLN A 14 -5.26 -4.97 -2.47
N PHE A 15 -4.52 -5.52 -1.52
CA PHE A 15 -3.73 -6.75 -1.64
C PHE A 15 -4.15 -7.71 -0.53
N ASP A 16 -4.99 -8.69 -0.86
CA ASP A 16 -5.57 -9.63 0.12
C ASP A 16 -6.18 -8.86 1.31
N ASP A 17 -5.67 -9.06 2.53
CA ASP A 17 -6.11 -8.39 3.76
C ASP A 17 -5.43 -7.03 4.01
N TYR A 18 -4.58 -6.58 3.08
CA TYR A 18 -3.80 -5.36 3.21
C TYR A 18 -4.29 -4.28 2.25
N ARG A 19 -4.31 -3.04 2.74
CA ARG A 19 -4.54 -1.85 1.91
C ARG A 19 -3.29 -1.00 1.89
N ILE A 20 -2.79 -0.72 0.68
CA ILE A 20 -1.60 0.09 0.47
C ILE A 20 -2.03 1.39 -0.22
N VAL A 21 -1.65 2.52 0.37
CA VAL A 21 -1.97 3.85 -0.15
C VAL A 21 -0.67 4.58 -0.47
N PHE A 22 -0.51 4.98 -1.71
CA PHE A 22 0.62 5.77 -2.22
C PHE A 22 0.21 7.23 -2.32
N PHE A 23 0.98 8.10 -1.68
CA PHE A 23 0.80 9.55 -1.75
C PHE A 23 1.76 10.12 -2.79
N ARG A 24 1.38 11.28 -3.38
CA ARG A 24 2.20 11.95 -4.39
C ARG A 24 3.58 12.41 -3.92
N ASP A 25 3.73 12.61 -2.61
CA ASP A 25 4.99 13.02 -1.98
C ASP A 25 5.95 11.84 -1.73
N GLY A 26 5.60 10.64 -2.19
CA GLY A 26 6.41 9.43 -2.04
C GLY A 26 6.17 8.68 -0.74
N ARG A 27 5.31 9.17 0.15
CA ARG A 27 4.92 8.41 1.35
C ARG A 27 4.00 7.25 0.98
N VAL A 28 4.09 6.19 1.77
CA VAL A 28 3.25 5.01 1.63
C VAL A 28 2.64 4.66 2.96
N PHE A 29 1.33 4.41 2.98
CA PHE A 29 0.60 3.95 4.14
C PHE A 29 0.13 2.52 3.93
N ILE A 30 0.52 1.62 4.83
CA ILE A 30 0.18 0.20 4.80
C ILE A 30 -0.78 -0.08 5.95
N HIS A 31 -1.99 -0.53 5.61
CA HIS A 31 -3.03 -0.90 6.56
C HIS A 31 -3.25 -2.42 6.53
N GLY A 32 -3.60 -3.00 7.69
CA GLY A 32 -3.83 -4.44 7.86
C GLY A 32 -2.69 -5.19 8.58
N THR A 33 -1.64 -4.50 9.02
CA THR A 33 -0.58 -5.10 9.86
C THR A 33 -0.03 -4.09 10.86
N ASN A 34 0.33 -4.56 12.05
CA ASN A 34 1.11 -3.82 13.05
C ASN A 34 2.58 -4.29 13.11
N ASP A 35 2.93 -5.33 12.35
CA ASP A 35 4.30 -5.82 12.23
C ASP A 35 5.07 -5.04 11.13
N ILE A 36 6.12 -4.34 11.56
CA ILE A 36 6.98 -3.54 10.69
C ILE A 36 7.76 -4.38 9.67
N SER A 37 8.13 -5.61 10.00
CA SER A 37 8.83 -6.52 9.09
C SER A 37 7.91 -6.96 7.97
N LYS A 38 6.64 -7.25 8.28
CA LYS A 38 5.61 -7.56 7.28
C LYS A 38 5.31 -6.35 6.40
N ALA A 39 5.19 -5.16 6.99
CA ALA A 39 4.98 -3.92 6.25
C ALA A 39 6.12 -3.64 5.25
N LYS A 40 7.38 -3.82 5.67
CA LYS A 40 8.55 -3.70 4.78
C LYS A 40 8.49 -4.70 3.63
N GLN A 41 8.16 -5.97 3.90
CA GLN A 41 8.02 -6.98 2.84
C GLN A 41 6.94 -6.61 1.82
N LEU A 42 5.78 -6.12 2.28
CA LEU A 42 4.70 -5.65 1.39
C LEU A 42 5.15 -4.46 0.55
N TYR A 43 5.86 -3.50 1.15
CA TYR A 43 6.44 -2.37 0.42
C TYR A 43 7.39 -2.86 -0.69
N TYR A 44 8.37 -3.69 -0.35
CA TYR A 44 9.33 -4.21 -1.33
C TYR A 44 8.67 -5.10 -2.39
N ARG A 45 7.58 -5.80 -2.09
CA ARG A 45 6.84 -6.57 -3.10
C ARG A 45 6.16 -5.71 -4.16
N VAL A 46 5.79 -4.47 -3.81
CA VAL A 46 5.13 -3.56 -4.75
C VAL A 46 6.14 -2.73 -5.55
N PHE A 47 7.30 -2.40 -4.96
CA PHE A 47 8.31 -1.54 -5.58
C PHE A 47 9.56 -2.26 -6.09
N GLY A 48 9.79 -3.51 -5.68
CA GLY A 48 10.86 -4.37 -6.19
C GLY A 48 10.41 -5.10 -7.44
#